data_AF-A0AAU7K1S3-F1
#
_entry.id   AF-A0AAU7K1S3-F1
#
_cell.length_a   1.000
_cell.length_b   1.000
_cell.length_c   1.000
_cell.angle_alpha   90.00
_cell.angle_beta   90.00
_cell.angle_gamma   90.00
#
_symmetry.space_group_name_H-M   'P 1'
#
loop_
_entity.id
_entity.type
_entity.pdbx_description
1 polymer ?
#
loop_
_entity_poly.entity_id
_entity_poly.type
_entity_poly.pdbx_seq_one_letter_code
_entity_poly.pdbx_strand_id
1 'polypeptide(L)'
;MQNPLIITGKPLEKLITLIGEGIGSLYEPTKIRRKADAEAYRIEKMAEAKAKGLIISSKAELTIAEKAHNRILIQEIDRQINIEDIAQKTVKYLKESDVLEDIDQDWKTRFFNKAKDISNDEMQEIWANILANEINKPGKTSVRTLEVLSNISQKEGKIFETFCSFSFDHVGIYHPPGGEIYKKFGLRYSDLQILRSARLVHSADNLVSPLALYEGVNGCFISRGDKMYVLIPGTNKDLTFDVTQLTEEGLELMNIIKTPKDDSYFNSFLADCKISRKIEFREATDEDLEYLRPNC
;
A
#
# COMPACT_ATOMS: atom_id res chain seq x y z
N MET A 1 -3.82 19.10 26.26
CA MET A 1 -2.67 18.18 26.30
C MET A 1 -3.21 16.78 26.05
N GLN A 2 -3.09 16.26 24.82
CA GLN A 2 -3.48 14.89 24.49
C GLN A 2 -2.36 13.94 24.95
N ASN A 3 -2.76 12.86 25.60
CA ASN A 3 -1.90 11.80 26.13
C ASN A 3 -1.18 11.11 24.96
N PRO A 4 0.16 11.01 24.92
CA PRO A 4 0.83 10.22 23.89
C PRO A 4 0.52 8.75 24.15
N LEU A 5 -0.01 8.07 23.13
CA LEU A 5 -0.29 6.64 23.08
C LEU A 5 0.84 5.82 23.72
N ILE A 6 0.63 5.37 24.96
CA ILE A 6 1.43 4.30 25.57
C ILE A 6 0.86 3.01 24.97
N ILE A 7 1.37 2.60 23.81
CA ILE A 7 1.12 1.25 23.32
C ILE A 7 2.00 0.33 24.18
N THR A 8 1.42 -0.25 25.23
CA THR A 8 1.98 -1.39 25.97
C THR A 8 1.21 -2.63 25.57
N GLY A 9 1.87 -3.69 25.12
CA GLY A 9 1.19 -4.95 24.78
C GLY A 9 1.94 -5.85 23.80
N LYS A 10 1.42 -7.07 23.60
CA LYS A 10 2.02 -8.12 22.76
C LYS A 10 2.40 -7.68 21.34
N PRO A 11 1.66 -6.81 20.64
CA PRO A 11 2.04 -6.35 19.30
C PRO A 11 3.36 -5.57 19.28
N LEU A 12 3.61 -4.76 20.31
CA LEU A 12 4.87 -4.02 20.42
C LEU A 12 6.04 -4.96 20.76
N GLU A 13 5.83 -5.93 21.65
CA GLU A 13 6.83 -6.96 21.96
C GLU A 13 7.20 -7.76 20.70
N LYS A 14 6.19 -8.14 19.90
CA LYS A 14 6.41 -8.83 18.64
C LYS A 14 7.16 -7.98 17.61
N LEU A 15 6.87 -6.68 17.52
CA LEU A 15 7.65 -5.75 16.69
C LEU A 15 9.12 -5.74 17.15
N ILE A 16 9.39 -5.61 18.46
CA ILE A 16 10.74 -5.58 19.01
C ILE A 16 11.52 -6.84 18.66
N THR A 17 10.92 -8.01 18.89
CA THR A 17 11.52 -9.30 18.54
C THR A 17 11.81 -9.39 17.05
N LEU A 18 10.86 -9.00 16.21
CA LEU A 18 10.97 -9.10 14.76
C LEU A 18 12.05 -8.15 14.19
N ILE A 19 12.15 -6.93 14.72
CA ILE A 19 13.26 -6.03 14.39
C ILE A 19 14.58 -6.66 14.85
N GLY A 20 14.62 -7.21 16.05
CA GLY A 20 15.83 -7.84 16.58
C GLY A 20 16.32 -9.02 15.75
N GLU A 21 15.39 -9.86 15.28
CA GLU A 21 15.66 -10.93 14.30
C GLU A 21 16.15 -10.36 12.95
N GLY A 22 15.54 -9.28 12.47
CA GLY A 22 15.89 -8.64 11.20
C GLY A 22 17.27 -7.97 11.19
N ILE A 23 17.69 -7.39 12.31
CA ILE A 23 18.98 -6.70 12.46
C ILE A 23 20.06 -7.57 13.14
N GLY A 24 19.69 -8.76 13.60
CA GLY A 24 20.61 -9.71 14.25
C GLY A 24 21.09 -9.29 15.65
N SER A 25 20.36 -8.42 16.36
CA SER A 25 20.71 -7.99 17.73
C SER A 25 19.46 -7.57 18.51
N LEU A 26 19.53 -7.51 19.85
CA LEU A 26 18.39 -7.06 20.65
C LEU A 26 18.00 -5.62 20.28
N TYR A 27 16.76 -5.41 19.85
CA TYR A 27 16.25 -4.07 19.56
C TYR A 27 15.73 -3.41 20.85
N GLU A 28 16.29 -2.26 21.21
CA GLU A 28 15.81 -1.46 22.34
C GLU A 28 15.07 -0.21 21.82
N PRO A 29 13.77 -0.05 22.10
CA PRO A 29 12.98 1.12 21.71
C PRO A 29 13.42 2.45 22.32
N THR A 30 14.41 2.47 23.22
CA THR A 30 14.94 3.68 23.88
C THR A 30 15.53 4.71 22.90
N LYS A 31 15.69 4.34 21.62
CA LYS A 31 16.15 5.20 20.51
C LYS A 31 15.01 5.77 19.64
N ILE A 32 13.79 5.98 20.16
CA ILE A 32 12.75 6.73 19.43
C ILE A 32 13.18 8.21 19.34
N ARG A 33 14.02 8.49 18.35
CA ARG A 33 14.65 9.78 18.06
C ARG A 33 13.75 10.56 17.10
N ARG A 34 13.68 11.89 17.26
CA ARG A 34 12.91 12.77 16.34
C ARG A 34 13.69 12.90 15.03
N LYS A 35 13.06 13.32 13.91
CA LYS A 35 13.74 13.47 12.60
C LYS A 35 15.03 14.31 12.63
N ALA A 36 15.13 15.33 13.49
CA ALA A 36 16.37 16.10 13.71
C ALA A 36 17.51 15.25 14.31
N ASP A 37 17.14 14.22 15.07
CA ASP A 37 18.03 13.30 15.74
C ASP A 37 18.49 12.16 14.83
N ALA A 38 17.83 11.88 13.70
CA ALA A 38 18.26 10.88 12.71
C ALA A 38 19.46 11.36 11.90
N GLU A 39 19.43 12.62 11.43
CA GLU A 39 20.62 13.24 10.83
C GLU A 39 21.72 13.44 11.88
N ALA A 40 21.37 13.83 13.11
CA ALA A 40 22.33 13.89 14.20
C ALA A 40 22.92 12.50 14.54
N TYR A 41 22.11 11.44 14.48
CA TYR A 41 22.55 10.05 14.66
C TYR A 41 23.45 9.59 13.51
N ARG A 42 23.11 9.93 12.26
CA ARG A 42 23.97 9.66 11.11
C ARG A 42 25.30 10.38 11.25
N ILE A 43 25.29 11.66 11.64
CA ILE A 43 26.49 12.45 11.92
C ILE A 43 27.27 11.84 13.09
N GLU A 44 26.60 11.44 14.17
CA GLU A 44 27.18 10.81 15.37
C GLU A 44 27.82 9.47 15.02
N LYS A 45 27.13 8.59 14.30
CA LYS A 45 27.64 7.28 13.86
C LYS A 45 28.73 7.41 12.82
N MET A 46 28.64 8.38 11.91
CA MET A 46 29.75 8.72 11.03
C MET A 46 30.93 9.30 11.81
N ALA A 47 30.70 10.08 12.86
CA ALA A 47 31.76 10.62 13.72
C ALA A 47 32.40 9.51 14.57
N GLU A 48 31.62 8.59 15.13
CA GLU A 48 32.10 7.37 15.81
C GLU A 48 32.90 6.50 14.84
N ALA A 49 32.40 6.27 13.62
CA ALA A 49 33.09 5.49 12.60
C ALA A 49 34.42 6.17 12.21
N LYS A 50 34.43 7.49 12.03
CA LYS A 50 35.65 8.29 11.83
C LYS A 50 36.60 8.18 13.03
N ALA A 51 36.11 8.29 14.25
CA ALA A 51 36.91 8.19 15.47
C ALA A 51 37.50 6.78 15.67
N LYS A 52 36.78 5.74 15.24
CA LYS A 52 37.24 4.35 15.19
C LYS A 52 38.16 4.06 13.99
N GLY A 53 38.47 5.07 13.15
CA GLY A 53 39.32 4.93 11.98
C GLY A 53 38.68 4.19 10.80
N LEU A 54 37.38 3.90 10.86
CA LEU A 54 36.64 3.16 9.84
C LEU A 54 36.28 4.02 8.62
N ILE A 55 36.39 5.34 8.73
CA ILE A 55 36.21 6.30 7.62
C ILE A 55 37.36 7.30 7.68
N ILE A 56 38.13 7.40 6.60
CA ILE A 56 39.35 8.22 6.53
C ILE A 56 39.00 9.70 6.23
N SER A 57 39.53 10.65 7.02
CA SER A 57 39.35 12.09 6.78
C SER A 57 40.34 12.62 5.73
N SER A 58 39.91 12.59 4.47
CA SER A 58 40.23 13.46 3.31
C SER A 58 41.58 14.20 3.16
N LYS A 59 42.73 13.68 3.61
CA LYS A 59 44.05 14.21 3.18
C LYS A 59 44.99 13.20 2.54
N ALA A 60 44.67 11.90 2.58
CA ALA A 60 45.42 10.85 1.90
C ALA A 60 44.62 10.31 0.70
N GLU A 61 45.29 10.01 -0.40
CA GLU A 61 44.69 9.27 -1.51
C GLU A 61 44.34 7.85 -1.05
N LEU A 62 43.05 7.50 -1.09
CA LEU A 62 42.58 6.17 -0.73
C LEU A 62 42.81 5.16 -1.85
N THR A 63 43.25 3.97 -1.48
CA THR A 63 43.25 2.79 -2.35
C THR A 63 41.82 2.39 -2.75
N ILE A 64 41.68 1.60 -3.81
CA ILE A 64 40.37 1.08 -4.26
C ILE A 64 39.71 0.23 -3.16
N ALA A 65 40.50 -0.56 -2.42
CA ALA A 65 40.01 -1.38 -1.33
C ALA A 65 39.43 -0.54 -0.18
N GLU A 66 40.11 0.54 0.21
CA GLU A 66 39.62 1.47 1.24
C GLU A 66 38.37 2.22 0.78
N LYS A 67 38.30 2.64 -0.49
CA LYS A 67 37.09 3.25 -1.06
C LYS A 67 35.90 2.28 -1.03
N ALA A 68 36.12 1.01 -1.38
CA ALA A 68 35.09 -0.01 -1.34
C ALA A 68 34.62 -0.30 0.09
N HIS A 69 35.55 -0.39 1.05
CA HIS A 69 35.25 -0.59 2.46
C HIS A 69 34.40 0.56 3.02
N ASN A 70 34.84 1.81 2.81
CA ASN A 70 34.12 2.99 3.28
C ASN A 70 32.71 3.07 2.67
N ARG A 71 32.55 2.73 1.38
CA ARG A 71 31.23 2.71 0.73
C ARG A 71 30.30 1.69 1.38
N ILE A 72 30.76 0.47 1.62
CA ILE A 72 29.97 -0.58 2.27
C ILE A 72 29.56 -0.12 3.67
N LEU A 73 30.50 0.39 4.46
CA LEU A 73 30.20 0.85 5.81
C LEU A 73 29.14 1.95 5.84
N ILE A 74 29.29 2.98 5.00
CA ILE A 74 28.32 4.07 4.91
C ILE A 74 26.94 3.54 4.49
N GLN A 75 26.91 2.67 3.47
CA GLN A 75 25.67 2.07 2.99
C GLN A 75 24.96 1.23 4.05
N GLU A 76 25.69 0.43 4.84
CA GLU A 76 25.10 -0.37 5.91
C GLU A 76 24.62 0.49 7.10
N ILE A 77 25.28 1.62 7.38
CA ILE A 77 24.79 2.59 8.36
C ILE A 77 23.46 3.20 7.90
N ASP A 78 23.39 3.69 6.66
CA ASP A 78 22.17 4.28 6.11
C ASP A 78 21.02 3.25 6.06
N ARG A 79 21.33 2.00 5.73
CA ARG A 79 20.39 0.88 5.75
C ARG A 79 19.82 0.60 7.13
N GLN A 80 20.68 0.59 8.14
CA GLN A 80 20.26 0.40 9.52
C GLN A 80 19.33 1.54 9.98
N ILE A 81 19.65 2.78 9.61
CA ILE A 81 18.79 3.95 9.90
C ILE A 81 17.41 3.77 9.26
N ASN A 82 17.33 3.36 7.99
CA ASN A 82 16.05 3.13 7.32
C ASN A 82 15.19 2.06 8.02
N ILE A 83 15.80 0.96 8.49
CA ILE A 83 15.08 -0.08 9.24
C ILE A 83 14.54 0.49 10.56
N GLU A 84 15.35 1.23 11.31
CA GLU A 84 14.96 1.85 12.57
C GLU A 84 13.83 2.89 12.39
N ASP A 85 13.91 3.71 11.34
CA ASP A 85 12.87 4.69 11.01
C ASP A 85 11.52 4.02 10.68
N ILE A 86 11.55 2.94 9.87
CA ILE A 86 10.35 2.15 9.55
C ILE A 86 9.80 1.48 10.82
N ALA A 87 10.67 0.92 11.67
CA ALA A 87 10.26 0.31 12.93
C ALA A 87 9.54 1.33 13.82
N GLN A 88 10.09 2.54 13.95
CA GLN A 88 9.49 3.61 14.73
C GLN A 88 8.14 4.04 14.17
N LYS A 89 8.01 4.18 12.85
CA LYS A 89 6.74 4.50 12.20
C LYS A 89 5.70 3.40 12.36
N THR A 90 6.12 2.13 12.41
CA THR A 90 5.22 0.97 12.56
C THR A 90 4.37 1.06 13.82
N VAL A 91 4.92 1.61 14.92
CA VAL A 91 4.27 1.68 16.23
C VAL A 91 2.87 2.29 16.14
N LYS A 92 2.66 3.36 15.38
CA LYS A 92 1.36 4.06 15.30
C LYS A 92 0.27 3.28 14.54
N TYR A 93 0.65 2.23 13.81
CA TYR A 93 -0.28 1.38 13.04
C TYR A 93 -0.58 0.06 13.75
N LEU A 94 0.10 -0.25 14.85
CA LEU A 94 -0.19 -1.42 15.67
C LEU A 94 -1.57 -1.30 16.31
N LYS A 95 -2.30 -2.40 16.34
CA LYS A 95 -3.61 -2.49 17.01
C LYS A 95 -3.47 -3.35 18.24
N GLU A 96 -4.19 -3.00 19.31
CA GLU A 96 -4.25 -3.85 20.50
C GLU A 96 -4.81 -5.23 20.13
N SER A 97 -4.07 -6.27 20.49
CA SER A 97 -4.48 -7.66 20.34
C SER A 97 -3.73 -8.52 21.35
N ASP A 98 -4.45 -9.43 22.00
CA ASP A 98 -3.88 -10.44 22.90
C ASP A 98 -3.50 -11.73 22.17
N VAL A 99 -3.91 -11.88 20.90
CA VAL A 99 -3.64 -13.05 20.08
C VAL A 99 -2.91 -12.61 18.83
N LEU A 100 -1.71 -13.16 18.64
CA LEU A 100 -0.87 -12.89 17.48
C LEU A 100 -0.43 -14.22 16.90
N GLU A 101 -0.59 -14.37 15.59
CA GLU A 101 -0.11 -15.52 14.83
C GLU A 101 1.33 -15.28 14.38
N ASP A 102 2.12 -16.33 14.15
CA ASP A 102 3.50 -16.16 13.69
C ASP A 102 3.55 -15.63 12.25
N ILE A 103 4.53 -14.77 11.98
CA ILE A 103 4.81 -14.28 10.63
C ILE A 103 5.81 -15.22 9.96
N ASP A 104 5.54 -15.53 8.70
CA ASP A 104 6.42 -16.35 7.87
C ASP A 104 7.87 -15.83 7.83
N GLN A 105 8.84 -16.75 7.99
CA GLN A 105 10.26 -16.40 8.10
C GLN A 105 10.83 -15.85 6.79
N ASP A 106 10.39 -16.40 5.65
CA ASP A 106 10.83 -15.94 4.34
C ASP A 106 10.28 -14.55 4.06
N TRP A 107 9.02 -14.29 4.44
CA TRP A 107 8.42 -12.96 4.37
C TRP A 107 9.21 -11.94 5.19
N LYS A 108 9.52 -12.24 6.46
CA LYS A 108 10.34 -11.35 7.33
C LYS A 108 11.67 -11.00 6.66
N THR A 109 12.35 -12.02 6.15
CA THR A 109 13.65 -11.86 5.47
C THR A 109 13.53 -11.00 4.22
N ARG A 110 12.49 -11.20 3.41
CA ARG A 110 12.24 -10.42 2.19
C ARG A 110 11.85 -8.98 2.50
N PHE A 111 11.06 -8.76 3.54
CA PHE A 111 10.68 -7.44 4.01
C PHE A 111 11.92 -6.63 4.40
N PHE A 112 12.76 -7.11 5.33
CA PHE A 112 13.92 -6.35 5.79
C PHE A 112 14.97 -6.13 4.71
N ASN A 113 15.18 -7.11 3.83
CA ASN A 113 16.09 -6.95 2.70
C ASN A 113 15.70 -5.84 1.72
N LYS A 114 14.43 -5.44 1.71
CA LYS A 114 13.92 -4.36 0.88
C LYS A 114 13.79 -3.06 1.64
N ALA A 115 13.17 -3.10 2.82
CA ALA A 115 12.94 -1.96 3.70
C ALA A 115 14.24 -1.19 4.00
N LYS A 116 15.37 -1.89 4.13
CA LYS A 116 16.68 -1.27 4.38
C LYS A 116 17.12 -0.27 3.31
N ASP A 117 16.66 -0.41 2.07
CA ASP A 117 17.01 0.50 0.97
C ASP A 117 15.95 1.61 0.77
N ILE A 118 14.97 1.74 1.67
CA ILE A 118 13.88 2.73 1.58
C ILE A 118 14.16 3.95 2.49
N SER A 119 14.60 5.05 1.90
CA SER A 119 14.91 6.31 2.60
C SER A 119 13.87 7.42 2.44
N ASN A 120 12.94 7.28 1.48
CA ASN A 120 11.88 8.27 1.29
C ASN A 120 10.85 8.17 2.43
N ASP A 121 10.53 9.30 3.06
CA ASP A 121 9.69 9.36 4.25
C ASP A 121 8.26 8.84 4.03
N GLU A 122 7.64 9.19 2.89
CA GLU A 122 6.30 8.73 2.50
C GLU A 122 6.29 7.23 2.21
N MET A 123 7.32 6.71 1.55
CA MET A 123 7.46 5.27 1.34
C MET A 123 7.67 4.53 2.65
N GLN A 124 8.52 5.03 3.55
CA GLN A 124 8.72 4.43 4.87
C GLN A 124 7.41 4.34 5.67
N GLU A 125 6.48 5.28 5.49
CA GLU A 125 5.14 5.22 6.08
C GLU A 125 4.30 4.05 5.53
N ILE A 126 4.36 3.82 4.22
CA ILE A 126 3.71 2.66 3.58
C ILE A 126 4.32 1.35 4.08
N TRP A 127 5.65 1.26 4.11
CA TRP A 127 6.37 0.07 4.62
C TRP A 127 6.07 -0.20 6.09
N ALA A 128 5.95 0.85 6.91
CA ALA A 128 5.55 0.74 8.31
C ALA A 128 4.11 0.22 8.49
N ASN A 129 3.17 0.71 7.67
CA ASN A 129 1.79 0.22 7.67
C ASN A 129 1.73 -1.26 7.24
N ILE A 130 2.51 -1.66 6.22
CA ILE A 130 2.64 -3.07 5.82
C ILE A 130 3.13 -3.93 6.97
N LEU A 131 4.20 -3.52 7.64
CA LEU A 131 4.74 -4.29 8.77
C LEU A 131 3.73 -4.42 9.91
N ALA A 132 3.03 -3.33 10.24
CA ALA A 132 2.00 -3.36 11.27
C ALA A 132 0.83 -4.27 10.89
N ASN A 133 0.38 -4.25 9.63
CA ASN A 133 -0.70 -5.13 9.17
C ASN A 133 -0.28 -6.60 9.27
N GLU A 134 0.96 -6.93 8.90
CA GLU A 134 1.47 -8.29 9.02
C GLU A 134 1.64 -8.73 10.49
N ILE A 135 2.03 -7.82 11.38
CA ILE A 135 2.07 -8.06 12.84
C ILE A 135 0.68 -8.33 13.40
N ASN A 136 -0.29 -7.49 13.04
CA ASN A 136 -1.67 -7.57 13.50
C ASN A 136 -2.39 -8.81 12.95
N LYS A 137 -2.17 -9.15 11.68
CA LYS A 137 -2.78 -10.28 10.99
C LYS A 137 -1.89 -10.72 9.81
N PRO A 138 -1.11 -11.80 9.95
CA PRO A 138 -0.25 -12.31 8.87
C PRO A 138 -1.03 -12.67 7.59
N GLY A 139 -0.31 -12.69 6.47
CA GLY A 139 -0.84 -13.06 5.16
C GLY A 139 -1.63 -11.94 4.46
N LYS A 140 -1.40 -10.68 4.85
CA LYS A 140 -2.09 -9.52 4.25
C LYS A 140 -1.33 -8.88 3.11
N THR A 141 -0.02 -9.11 3.04
CA THR A 141 0.81 -8.61 1.95
C THR A 141 1.70 -9.72 1.43
N SER A 142 1.55 -10.06 0.16
CA SER A 142 2.40 -11.08 -0.47
C SER A 142 3.85 -10.60 -0.61
N VAL A 143 4.80 -11.54 -0.67
CA VAL A 143 6.21 -11.23 -0.99
C VAL A 143 6.33 -10.54 -2.36
N ARG A 144 5.44 -10.87 -3.30
CA ARG A 144 5.42 -10.25 -4.64
C ARG A 144 5.02 -8.78 -4.57
N THR A 145 4.12 -8.42 -3.67
CA THR A 145 3.75 -7.02 -3.41
C THR A 145 4.91 -6.23 -2.82
N LEU A 146 5.72 -6.83 -1.95
CA LEU A 146 6.95 -6.20 -1.46
C LEU A 146 7.95 -5.94 -2.61
N GLU A 147 8.07 -6.86 -3.57
CA GLU A 147 8.87 -6.67 -4.79
C GLU A 147 8.36 -5.50 -5.64
N VAL A 148 7.07 -5.47 -5.93
CA VAL A 148 6.43 -4.39 -6.71
C VAL A 148 6.64 -3.05 -6.03
N LEU A 149 6.35 -2.95 -4.73
CA LEU A 149 6.50 -1.72 -3.96
C LEU A 149 7.96 -1.23 -3.91
N SER A 150 8.94 -2.14 -3.83
CA SER A 150 10.35 -1.77 -3.81
C SER A 150 10.86 -1.16 -5.13
N ASN A 151 10.15 -1.39 -6.24
CA ASN A 151 10.55 -0.93 -7.57
C ASN A 151 9.69 0.21 -8.12
N ILE A 152 8.61 0.58 -7.42
CA ILE A 152 7.70 1.62 -7.91
C ILE A 152 8.37 2.99 -7.85
N SER A 153 8.38 3.69 -8.99
CA SER A 153 8.81 5.09 -9.04
C SER A 153 7.73 6.03 -8.49
N GLN A 154 8.13 7.23 -8.09
CA GLN A 154 7.16 8.26 -7.65
C GLN A 154 6.13 8.58 -8.73
N LYS A 155 6.51 8.51 -10.02
CA LYS A 155 5.61 8.72 -11.14
C LYS A 155 4.57 7.60 -11.23
N GLU A 156 4.99 6.35 -11.14
CA GLU A 156 4.10 5.18 -11.13
C GLU A 156 3.15 5.23 -9.93
N GLY A 157 3.66 5.58 -8.75
CA GLY A 157 2.84 5.75 -7.54
C GLY A 157 1.71 6.76 -7.72
N LYS A 158 2.00 7.95 -8.27
CA LYS A 158 0.98 8.98 -8.53
C LYS A 158 -0.06 8.55 -9.57
N ILE A 159 0.37 7.83 -10.61
CA ILE A 159 -0.55 7.25 -11.59
C ILE A 159 -1.45 6.21 -10.91
N PHE A 160 -0.86 5.38 -10.05
CA PHE A 160 -1.58 4.35 -9.33
C PHE A 160 -2.59 4.93 -8.33
N GLU A 161 -2.22 5.97 -7.58
CA GLU A 161 -3.16 6.71 -6.72
C GLU A 161 -4.34 7.26 -7.53
N THR A 162 -4.06 7.87 -8.69
CA THR A 162 -5.13 8.35 -9.58
C THR A 162 -6.04 7.20 -10.01
N PHE A 163 -5.47 6.07 -10.42
CA PHE A 163 -6.24 4.86 -10.74
C PHE A 163 -7.09 4.36 -9.55
N CYS A 164 -6.52 4.27 -8.36
CA CYS A 164 -7.21 3.84 -7.14
C CYS A 164 -8.36 4.78 -6.75
N SER A 165 -8.25 6.08 -7.05
CA SER A 165 -9.33 7.05 -6.81
C SER A 165 -10.57 6.77 -7.69
N PHE A 166 -10.38 6.12 -8.84
CA PHE A 166 -11.43 5.77 -9.81
C PHE A 166 -12.00 4.38 -9.60
N SER A 167 -11.37 3.53 -8.78
CA SER A 167 -11.75 2.13 -8.67
C SER A 167 -13.03 1.91 -7.87
N PHE A 168 -13.83 0.94 -8.32
CA PHE A 168 -15.06 0.47 -7.67
C PHE A 168 -14.84 -0.94 -7.09
N ASP A 169 -15.51 -1.28 -5.99
CA ASP A 169 -15.52 -2.62 -5.39
C ASP A 169 -14.17 -3.30 -5.15
N HIS A 170 -13.10 -2.51 -5.10
CA HIS A 170 -11.73 -3.02 -5.12
C HIS A 170 -11.37 -3.88 -6.35
N VAL A 171 -12.19 -3.86 -7.41
CA VAL A 171 -12.00 -4.69 -8.60
C VAL A 171 -11.16 -3.97 -9.65
N GLY A 172 -11.43 -2.68 -9.91
CA GLY A 172 -10.77 -1.95 -11.00
C GLY A 172 -11.52 -0.69 -11.42
N ILE A 173 -11.13 -0.14 -12.56
CA ILE A 173 -11.79 1.04 -13.16
C ILE A 173 -12.64 0.64 -14.36
N TYR A 174 -13.78 1.30 -14.53
CA TYR A 174 -14.67 1.09 -15.66
C TYR A 174 -14.06 1.56 -17.00
N HIS A 175 -14.21 0.75 -18.05
CA HIS A 175 -13.79 1.05 -19.41
C HIS A 175 -15.00 0.96 -20.37
N PRO A 176 -15.67 2.07 -20.73
CA PRO A 176 -16.84 1.99 -21.59
C PRO A 176 -16.48 1.60 -23.03
N PRO A 177 -17.38 0.89 -23.73
CA PRO A 177 -17.25 0.67 -25.16
C PRO A 177 -17.17 2.00 -25.92
N GLY A 178 -16.04 2.27 -26.59
CA GLY A 178 -15.87 3.44 -27.45
C GLY A 178 -15.40 4.73 -26.75
N GLY A 179 -14.95 4.68 -25.50
CA GLY A 179 -14.45 5.88 -24.82
C GLY A 179 -13.54 5.61 -23.62
N GLU A 180 -12.70 6.60 -23.32
CA GLU A 180 -11.87 6.61 -22.12
C GLU A 180 -12.40 7.70 -21.18
N ILE A 181 -13.46 7.42 -20.40
CA ILE A 181 -14.00 8.42 -19.42
C ILE A 181 -12.85 8.93 -18.54
N TYR A 182 -11.94 8.04 -18.15
CA TYR A 182 -10.76 8.33 -17.34
C TYR A 182 -9.79 9.36 -17.96
N LYS A 183 -9.81 9.58 -19.29
CA LYS A 183 -9.04 10.68 -19.94
C LYS A 183 -9.44 12.05 -19.43
N LYS A 184 -10.74 12.27 -19.18
CA LYS A 184 -11.26 13.55 -18.68
C LYS A 184 -10.77 13.84 -17.25
N PHE A 185 -10.34 12.80 -16.54
CA PHE A 185 -9.91 12.86 -15.15
C PHE A 185 -8.39 12.70 -15.00
N GLY A 186 -7.63 12.79 -16.11
CA GLY A 186 -6.18 12.86 -16.07
C GLY A 186 -5.44 11.52 -16.16
N LEU A 187 -6.14 10.41 -16.39
CA LEU A 187 -5.52 9.12 -16.67
C LEU A 187 -5.55 8.85 -18.18
N ARG A 188 -4.45 8.39 -18.78
CA ARG A 188 -4.39 8.06 -20.22
C ARG A 188 -4.09 6.58 -20.40
N TYR A 189 -4.36 6.05 -21.59
CA TYR A 189 -3.97 4.68 -21.93
C TYR A 189 -2.47 4.40 -21.71
N SER A 190 -1.58 5.36 -21.99
CA SER A 190 -0.15 5.23 -21.70
C SER A 190 0.15 5.04 -20.22
N ASP A 191 -0.67 5.64 -19.35
CA ASP A 191 -0.52 5.53 -17.90
C ASP A 191 -1.00 4.14 -17.44
N LEU A 192 -2.03 3.56 -18.07
CA LEU A 192 -2.43 2.16 -17.86
C LEU A 192 -1.32 1.18 -18.30
N GLN A 193 -0.61 1.44 -19.41
CA GLN A 193 0.53 0.61 -19.80
C GLN A 193 1.64 0.64 -18.76
N ILE A 194 1.91 1.80 -18.16
CA ILE A 194 2.86 1.92 -17.06
C ILE A 194 2.44 1.04 -15.88
N LEU A 195 1.16 1.10 -15.47
CA LEU A 195 0.65 0.26 -14.37
C LEU A 195 0.71 -1.24 -14.68
N ARG A 196 0.52 -1.64 -15.96
CA ARG A 196 0.68 -3.04 -16.40
C ARG A 196 2.12 -3.50 -16.28
N SER A 197 3.07 -2.69 -16.76
CA SER A 197 4.50 -2.98 -16.64
C SER A 197 4.94 -3.05 -15.17
N ALA A 198 4.34 -2.22 -14.30
CA ALA A 198 4.53 -2.27 -12.86
C ALA A 198 3.77 -3.41 -12.15
N ARG A 199 2.98 -4.20 -12.89
CA ARG A 199 2.16 -5.33 -12.40
C ARG A 199 1.09 -4.94 -11.39
N LEU A 200 0.57 -3.72 -11.47
CA LEU A 200 -0.49 -3.22 -10.58
C LEU A 200 -1.89 -3.43 -11.15
N VAL A 201 -2.00 -3.57 -12.47
CA VAL A 201 -3.25 -3.83 -13.18
C VAL A 201 -3.06 -4.93 -14.22
N HIS A 202 -4.13 -5.69 -14.49
CA HIS A 202 -4.11 -6.73 -15.50
C HIS A 202 -3.94 -6.16 -16.93
N SER A 203 -3.35 -6.97 -17.79
CA SER A 203 -3.06 -6.60 -19.19
C SER A 203 -4.29 -6.55 -20.10
N ALA A 204 -5.39 -7.18 -19.69
CA ALA A 204 -6.61 -7.29 -20.49
C ALA A 204 -7.54 -6.09 -20.21
N ASP A 205 -7.94 -5.40 -21.28
CA ASP A 205 -8.86 -4.26 -21.26
C ASP A 205 -10.34 -4.69 -21.28
N ASN A 206 -10.60 -5.95 -21.62
CA ASN A 206 -11.93 -6.54 -21.83
C ASN A 206 -12.28 -7.61 -20.79
N LEU A 207 -11.69 -7.51 -19.59
CA LEU A 207 -12.14 -8.34 -18.49
C LEU A 207 -13.55 -7.91 -18.12
N VAL A 208 -14.47 -8.85 -18.26
CA VAL A 208 -15.85 -8.65 -17.90
C VAL A 208 -16.01 -8.93 -16.42
N SER A 209 -16.44 -7.92 -15.66
CA SER A 209 -16.89 -8.10 -14.28
C SER A 209 -18.41 -8.32 -14.28
N PRO A 210 -18.89 -9.55 -14.02
CA PRO A 210 -20.30 -9.78 -13.80
C PRO A 210 -20.68 -9.30 -12.39
N LEU A 211 -21.78 -8.57 -12.28
CA LEU A 211 -22.36 -8.25 -10.98
C LEU A 211 -23.51 -9.22 -10.65
N ALA A 212 -23.53 -9.71 -9.42
CA ALA A 212 -24.60 -10.59 -8.94
C ALA A 212 -25.90 -9.79 -8.78
N LEU A 213 -27.00 -10.31 -9.33
CA LEU A 213 -28.33 -9.78 -9.12
C LEU A 213 -28.90 -10.29 -7.80
N TYR A 214 -29.53 -9.39 -7.07
CA TYR A 214 -30.23 -9.67 -5.82
C TYR A 214 -31.72 -9.42 -6.07
N GLU A 215 -32.51 -10.50 -6.06
CA GLU A 215 -33.94 -10.45 -6.38
C GLU A 215 -34.71 -9.47 -5.48
N GLY A 216 -34.35 -9.41 -4.19
CA GLY A 216 -35.00 -8.54 -3.20
C GLY A 216 -34.92 -7.04 -3.51
N VAL A 217 -33.85 -6.61 -4.20
CA VAL A 217 -33.67 -5.22 -4.61
C VAL A 217 -33.80 -5.02 -6.13
N ASN A 218 -34.09 -6.11 -6.86
CA ASN A 218 -34.12 -6.19 -8.31
C ASN A 218 -32.91 -5.49 -8.96
N GLY A 219 -31.72 -5.74 -8.44
CA GLY A 219 -30.52 -5.00 -8.83
C GLY A 219 -29.22 -5.62 -8.32
N CYS A 220 -28.11 -4.99 -8.70
CA CYS A 220 -26.76 -5.35 -8.29
C CYS A 220 -26.23 -4.33 -7.28
N PHE A 221 -25.39 -4.77 -6.36
CA PHE A 221 -24.67 -3.86 -5.47
C PHE A 221 -23.31 -3.50 -6.03
N ILE A 222 -22.94 -2.23 -5.86
CA ILE A 222 -21.55 -1.78 -5.95
C ILE A 222 -21.19 -0.97 -4.71
N SER A 223 -19.97 -1.14 -4.24
CA SER A 223 -19.37 -0.39 -3.14
C SER A 223 -18.46 0.71 -3.65
N ARG A 224 -18.48 1.82 -2.93
CA ARG A 224 -17.62 2.96 -3.20
C ARG A 224 -17.26 3.67 -1.91
N GLY A 225 -16.03 3.44 -1.45
CA GLY A 225 -15.62 3.88 -0.11
C GLY A 225 -16.50 3.21 0.93
N ASP A 226 -17.09 3.99 1.82
CA ASP A 226 -17.98 3.49 2.88
C ASP A 226 -19.46 3.42 2.45
N LYS A 227 -19.77 3.73 1.18
CA LYS A 227 -21.13 3.75 0.65
C LYS A 227 -21.40 2.56 -0.26
N MET A 228 -22.66 2.13 -0.26
CA MET A 228 -23.19 1.11 -1.15
C MET A 228 -24.24 1.72 -2.08
N TYR A 229 -24.26 1.26 -3.33
CA TYR A 229 -25.23 1.68 -4.35
C TYR A 229 -25.90 0.46 -4.95
N VAL A 230 -27.19 0.59 -5.26
CA VAL A 230 -27.97 -0.40 -6.01
C VAL A 230 -28.06 0.06 -7.45
N LEU A 231 -27.61 -0.78 -8.38
CA LEU A 231 -27.77 -0.62 -9.83
C LEU A 231 -28.97 -1.47 -10.26
N ILE A 232 -29.99 -0.80 -10.77
CA ILE A 232 -31.23 -1.44 -11.21
C ILE A 232 -31.14 -1.60 -12.73
N PRO A 233 -30.99 -2.84 -13.25
CA PRO A 233 -30.96 -3.08 -14.67
C PRO A 233 -32.24 -2.60 -15.34
N GLY A 234 -32.09 -1.99 -16.52
CA GLY A 234 -33.22 -1.66 -17.39
C GLY A 234 -33.72 -2.92 -18.13
N THR A 235 -33.63 -2.90 -19.46
CA THR A 235 -34.09 -4.01 -20.29
C THR A 235 -33.16 -5.22 -20.29
N ASN A 236 -31.87 -5.03 -19.98
CA ASN A 236 -30.90 -6.12 -19.90
C ASN A 236 -30.63 -6.47 -18.44
N LYS A 237 -31.01 -7.69 -18.04
CA LYS A 237 -30.79 -8.19 -16.69
C LYS A 237 -29.33 -8.58 -16.44
N ASP A 238 -28.58 -8.91 -17.49
CA ASP A 238 -27.16 -9.27 -17.36
C ASP A 238 -26.30 -7.99 -17.29
N LEU A 239 -25.94 -7.61 -16.05
CA LEU A 239 -25.08 -6.47 -15.77
C LEU A 239 -23.61 -6.88 -15.75
N THR A 240 -22.99 -6.80 -16.92
CA THR A 240 -21.55 -6.98 -17.13
C THR A 240 -20.87 -5.66 -17.44
N PHE A 241 -19.70 -5.39 -16.85
CA PHE A 241 -18.92 -4.19 -17.17
C PHE A 241 -17.51 -4.54 -17.62
N ASP A 242 -17.07 -3.89 -18.68
CA ASP A 242 -15.67 -3.90 -19.08
C ASP A 242 -14.86 -3.10 -18.06
N VAL A 243 -13.85 -3.75 -17.48
CA VAL A 243 -13.04 -3.16 -16.41
C VAL A 243 -11.56 -3.41 -16.65
N THR A 244 -10.74 -2.41 -16.35
CA THR A 244 -9.31 -2.64 -16.10
C THR A 244 -9.16 -3.03 -14.65
N GLN A 245 -8.85 -4.32 -14.40
CA GLN A 245 -8.79 -4.87 -13.05
C GLN A 245 -7.42 -4.68 -12.39
N LEU A 246 -7.41 -4.54 -11.07
CA LEU A 246 -6.21 -4.63 -10.26
C LEU A 246 -5.68 -6.07 -10.26
N THR A 247 -4.37 -6.22 -10.24
CA THR A 247 -3.75 -7.49 -9.86
C THR A 247 -3.89 -7.71 -8.35
N GLU A 248 -3.48 -8.89 -7.85
CA GLU A 248 -3.37 -9.15 -6.41
C GLU A 248 -2.48 -8.11 -5.72
N GLU A 249 -1.33 -7.79 -6.32
CA GLU A 249 -0.38 -6.80 -5.80
C GLU A 249 -1.00 -5.39 -5.79
N GLY A 250 -1.73 -5.02 -6.85
CA GLY A 250 -2.46 -3.75 -6.91
C GLY A 250 -3.56 -3.67 -5.85
N LEU A 251 -4.31 -4.74 -5.65
CA LEU A 251 -5.38 -4.80 -4.64
C LEU A 251 -4.82 -4.64 -3.22
N GLU A 252 -3.76 -5.38 -2.89
CA GLU A 252 -3.09 -5.28 -1.59
C GLU A 252 -2.59 -3.84 -1.34
N LEU A 253 -1.90 -3.24 -2.30
CA LEU A 253 -1.38 -1.86 -2.16
C LEU A 253 -2.50 -0.83 -2.05
N MET A 254 -3.57 -0.95 -2.83
CA MET A 254 -4.72 -0.06 -2.74
C MET A 254 -5.35 -0.08 -1.34
N ASN A 255 -5.42 -1.26 -0.72
CA ASN A 255 -5.95 -1.43 0.64
C ASN A 255 -5.04 -0.81 1.72
N ILE A 256 -3.75 -0.67 1.43
CA ILE A 256 -2.76 -0.05 2.32
C ILE A 256 -2.82 1.49 2.22
N ILE A 257 -2.84 2.04 1.01
CA ILE A 257 -2.74 3.49 0.77
C ILE A 257 -4.07 4.24 0.98
N LYS A 258 -5.22 3.54 0.90
CA LYS A 258 -6.56 4.08 1.18
C LYS A 258 -6.86 5.41 0.46
N THR A 259 -6.64 5.43 -0.86
CA THR A 259 -6.85 6.64 -1.67
C THR A 259 -8.31 7.12 -1.62
N PRO A 260 -8.57 8.43 -1.37
CA PRO A 260 -9.90 9.01 -1.50
C PRO A 260 -10.49 8.80 -2.91
N LYS A 261 -11.79 8.59 -2.99
CA LYS A 261 -12.49 8.29 -4.25
C LYS A 261 -12.91 9.58 -4.98
N ASP A 262 -12.80 9.58 -6.31
CA ASP A 262 -13.19 10.72 -7.16
C ASP A 262 -14.68 10.65 -7.52
N ASP A 263 -15.49 11.53 -6.93
CA ASP A 263 -16.95 11.59 -7.14
C ASP A 263 -17.33 11.98 -8.56
N SER A 264 -16.52 12.80 -9.22
CA SER A 264 -16.80 13.26 -10.57
C SER A 264 -16.60 12.13 -11.58
N TYR A 265 -15.58 11.29 -11.36
CA TYR A 265 -15.38 10.06 -12.14
C TYR A 265 -16.56 9.11 -12.00
N PHE A 266 -16.99 8.84 -10.77
CA PHE A 266 -18.12 7.95 -10.51
C PHE A 266 -19.44 8.46 -11.08
N ASN A 267 -19.72 9.75 -10.94
CA ASN A 267 -20.90 10.35 -11.55
C ASN A 267 -20.89 10.22 -13.08
N SER A 268 -19.71 10.26 -13.71
CA SER A 268 -19.58 10.02 -15.15
C SER A 268 -19.84 8.56 -15.52
N PHE A 269 -19.40 7.60 -14.69
CA PHE A 269 -19.75 6.19 -14.83
C PHE A 269 -21.28 5.97 -14.74
N LEU A 270 -21.93 6.54 -13.72
CA LEU A 270 -23.37 6.42 -13.53
C LEU A 270 -24.15 7.08 -14.67
N ALA A 271 -23.70 8.23 -15.14
CA ALA A 271 -24.29 8.91 -16.30
C ALA A 271 -24.18 8.07 -17.57
N ASP A 272 -23.02 7.44 -17.82
CA ASP A 272 -22.87 6.52 -18.93
C ASP A 272 -23.83 5.34 -18.80
N CYS A 273 -23.87 4.67 -17.63
CA CYS A 273 -24.77 3.54 -17.36
C CYS A 273 -26.24 3.88 -17.65
N LYS A 274 -26.67 5.09 -17.26
CA LYS A 274 -28.02 5.57 -17.51
C LYS A 274 -28.29 5.82 -18.99
N ILE A 275 -27.36 6.45 -19.71
CA ILE A 275 -27.52 6.83 -21.12
C ILE A 275 -27.37 5.62 -22.05
N SER A 276 -26.31 4.84 -21.88
CA SER A 276 -25.92 3.75 -22.79
C SER A 276 -26.72 2.48 -22.55
N ARG A 277 -27.11 2.20 -21.29
CA ARG A 277 -27.71 0.92 -20.89
C ARG A 277 -29.03 1.03 -20.16
N LYS A 278 -29.55 2.24 -19.94
CA LYS A 278 -30.80 2.50 -19.20
C LYS A 278 -30.79 1.89 -17.78
N ILE A 279 -29.62 1.88 -17.15
CA ILE A 279 -29.45 1.42 -15.77
C ILE A 279 -29.78 2.60 -14.85
N GLU A 280 -30.73 2.40 -13.95
CA GLU A 280 -31.00 3.36 -12.86
C GLU A 280 -30.15 3.01 -11.64
N PHE A 281 -29.91 3.97 -10.76
CA PHE A 281 -29.13 3.75 -9.56
C PHE A 281 -29.66 4.56 -8.38
N ARG A 282 -29.40 4.08 -7.17
CA ARG A 282 -29.67 4.78 -5.90
C ARG A 282 -28.68 4.34 -4.84
N GLU A 283 -28.47 5.18 -3.83
CA GLU A 283 -27.74 4.76 -2.63
C GLU A 283 -28.54 3.65 -1.92
N ALA A 284 -27.85 2.63 -1.42
CA ALA A 284 -28.47 1.53 -0.70
C ALA A 284 -28.97 2.01 0.66
N THR A 285 -30.17 1.58 1.02
CA THR A 285 -30.77 1.78 2.34
C THR A 285 -30.37 0.64 3.28
N ASP A 286 -30.60 0.81 4.59
CA ASP A 286 -30.34 -0.25 5.56
C ASP A 286 -31.12 -1.54 5.24
N GLU A 287 -32.34 -1.42 4.70
CA GLU A 287 -33.18 -2.54 4.24
C GLU A 287 -32.55 -3.28 3.06
N ASP A 288 -31.96 -2.55 2.09
CA ASP A 288 -31.27 -3.18 0.96
C ASP A 288 -30.06 -4.00 1.43
N LEU A 289 -29.33 -3.50 2.44
CA LEU A 289 -28.14 -4.16 2.96
C LEU A 289 -28.44 -5.48 3.67
N GLU A 290 -29.68 -5.73 4.08
CA GLU A 290 -30.07 -7.02 4.65
C GLU A 290 -29.92 -8.16 3.64
N TYR A 291 -30.11 -7.89 2.34
CA TYR A 291 -29.96 -8.87 1.26
C TYR A 291 -28.49 -9.25 0.96
N LEU A 292 -27.52 -8.49 1.47
CA LEU A 292 -26.09 -8.81 1.34
C LEU A 292 -25.59 -9.75 2.44
N ARG A 293 -26.34 -9.90 3.53
CA ARG A 293 -25.95 -10.80 4.62
C ARG A 293 -26.09 -12.25 4.11
N PRO A 294 -25.09 -13.12 4.31
CA PRO A 294 -25.26 -14.53 4.01
C PRO A 294 -26.47 -15.03 4.81
N ASN A 295 -27.44 -15.66 4.16
CA ASN A 295 -28.53 -16.35 4.85
C ASN A 295 -27.89 -17.26 5.91
N CYS A 296 -28.18 -17.00 7.19
CA CYS A 296 -27.68 -17.78 8.31
C CYS A 296 -28.02 -19.28 8.17
#